data_AF-A0A2G7LML7-F1
#
_entry.id   AF-A0A2G7LML7-F1
#
_cell.length_a   1.000
_cell.length_b   1.000
_cell.length_c   1.000
_cell.angle_alpha   90.00
_cell.angle_beta   90.00
_cell.angle_gamma   90.00
#
_symmetry.space_group_name_H-M   'P 1'
#
loop_
_entity.id
_entity.type
_entity.pdbx_description
1 polymer ?
#
loop_
_entity_poly.entity_id
_entity_poly.type
_entity_poly.pdbx_seq_one_letter_code
_entity_poly.pdbx_strand_id
1 'polypeptide(L)'
;MYLGRNVKMGPYASISWDQVANQPFIPRLPDYIQSTYINSTQIFSPNIYGGTIAIGSGNNIFKADTRGIYLGHNAFENANFKVSMDGKLTAVNGMFSGTIDGSTITGGTIRTAGANADRIELSRNGFNSYNLWGEKNGVSVDSGNFSSLDFYYRGEKRGGLSQAAANISLQSTMGDVIVQASTYGKTQFRGTVDFTDAKVKGMTAVFG
;
A
#
# COMPACT_ATOMS: atom_id res chain seq x y z
N MET A 1 -21.62 47.55 -64.26
CA MET A 1 -21.91 48.60 -63.27
C MET A 1 -21.16 48.25 -61.99
N TYR A 2 -19.98 48.83 -61.78
CA TYR A 2 -19.21 48.63 -60.55
C TYR A 2 -19.80 49.56 -59.49
N LEU A 3 -20.48 49.00 -58.48
CA LEU A 3 -20.97 49.76 -57.34
C LEU A 3 -19.78 50.08 -56.44
N GLY A 4 -19.19 51.27 -56.59
CA GLY A 4 -17.97 51.68 -55.88
C GLY A 4 -18.17 52.02 -54.39
N ARG A 5 -19.34 51.75 -53.78
CA ARG A 5 -19.69 52.10 -52.39
C ARG A 5 -20.75 51.13 -51.82
N ASN A 6 -20.99 51.23 -50.50
CA ASN A 6 -22.03 50.48 -49.79
C ASN A 6 -23.40 50.57 -50.51
N VAL A 7 -23.98 49.41 -50.81
CA VAL A 7 -25.27 49.28 -51.48
C VAL A 7 -26.33 49.00 -50.42
N LYS A 8 -27.40 49.80 -50.40
CA LYS A 8 -28.54 49.56 -49.50
C LYS A 8 -29.40 48.45 -50.10
N MET A 9 -29.41 47.29 -49.45
CA MET A 9 -30.19 46.14 -49.91
C MET A 9 -31.67 46.30 -49.53
N GLY A 10 -32.57 45.93 -50.46
CA GLY A 10 -34.00 45.83 -50.19
C GLY A 10 -34.33 44.62 -49.30
N PRO A 11 -35.56 44.54 -48.75
CA PRO A 11 -35.94 43.55 -47.73
C PRO A 11 -35.86 42.08 -48.15
N TYR A 12 -35.77 41.79 -49.46
CA TYR A 12 -35.68 40.43 -50.00
C TYR A 12 -34.36 40.14 -50.72
N ALA A 13 -33.38 41.01 -50.62
CA ALA A 13 -32.11 40.77 -51.28
C ALA A 13 -31.35 39.65 -50.53
N SER A 14 -30.90 38.65 -51.27
CA SER A 14 -30.03 37.58 -50.75
C SER A 14 -28.70 37.61 -51.50
N ILE A 15 -27.63 37.23 -50.80
CA ILE A 15 -26.31 36.97 -51.38
C ILE A 15 -25.98 35.53 -51.03
N SER A 16 -25.69 34.70 -52.04
CA SER A 16 -25.16 33.36 -51.81
C SER A 16 -23.68 33.47 -51.44
N TRP A 17 -23.19 32.59 -50.57
CA TRP A 17 -21.78 32.60 -50.15
C TRP A 17 -20.84 32.59 -51.36
N ASP A 18 -21.13 31.75 -52.36
CA ASP A 18 -20.37 31.64 -53.61
C ASP A 18 -20.29 32.94 -54.46
N GLN A 19 -21.08 33.97 -54.13
CA GLN A 19 -21.08 35.28 -54.80
C GLN A 19 -20.22 36.33 -54.06
N VAL A 20 -19.65 35.98 -52.91
CA VAL A 20 -18.78 36.86 -52.12
C VAL A 20 -17.34 36.78 -52.64
N ALA A 21 -16.89 37.84 -53.30
CA ALA A 21 -15.49 37.95 -53.72
C ALA A 21 -14.55 38.00 -52.49
N ASN A 22 -13.41 37.31 -52.56
CA ASN A 22 -12.42 37.19 -51.47
C ASN A 22 -12.97 36.60 -50.17
N GLN A 23 -13.97 35.72 -50.25
CA GLN A 23 -14.47 35.01 -49.07
C GLN A 23 -13.36 34.18 -48.40
N PRO A 24 -13.35 34.11 -47.05
CA PRO A 24 -12.44 33.23 -46.34
C PRO A 24 -12.79 31.77 -46.64
N PHE A 25 -11.76 30.91 -46.70
CA PHE A 25 -11.96 29.48 -46.79
C PHE A 25 -12.58 28.95 -45.50
N ILE A 26 -13.72 28.26 -45.62
CA ILE A 26 -14.34 27.53 -44.52
C ILE A 26 -14.07 26.04 -44.75
N PRO A 27 -13.22 25.40 -43.93
CA PRO A 27 -13.00 23.96 -44.04
C PRO A 27 -14.30 23.21 -43.80
N ARG A 28 -14.65 22.27 -44.69
CA ARG A 28 -15.66 21.25 -44.38
C ARG A 28 -14.98 20.18 -43.54
N LEU A 29 -15.49 19.98 -42.33
CA LEU A 29 -15.05 18.87 -41.49
C LEU A 29 -15.51 17.55 -42.15
N PRO A 30 -14.66 16.51 -42.20
CA PRO A 30 -15.10 15.17 -42.60
C PRO A 30 -16.28 14.67 -41.75
N ASP A 31 -17.17 13.86 -42.33
CA ASP A 31 -18.43 13.43 -41.69
C ASP A 31 -18.26 12.69 -40.36
N TYR A 32 -17.07 12.13 -40.09
CA TYR A 32 -16.76 11.49 -38.81
C TYR A 32 -16.52 12.49 -37.66
N ILE A 33 -16.39 13.78 -37.95
CA ILE A 33 -16.33 14.85 -36.94
C ILE A 33 -17.73 15.44 -36.78
N GLN A 34 -18.53 14.79 -35.93
CA GLN A 34 -19.94 15.15 -35.74
C GLN A 34 -20.11 16.37 -34.83
N SER A 35 -19.41 16.41 -33.70
CA SER A 35 -19.42 17.53 -32.77
C SER A 35 -18.23 17.44 -31.80
N THR A 36 -17.30 18.38 -31.88
CA THR A 36 -16.27 18.55 -30.85
C THR A 36 -15.88 20.02 -30.80
N TYR A 37 -15.96 20.64 -29.62
CA TYR A 37 -15.46 21.98 -29.42
C TYR A 37 -14.01 21.90 -28.93
N ILE A 38 -13.09 22.23 -29.83
CA ILE A 38 -11.65 22.32 -29.57
C ILE A 38 -11.27 23.79 -29.69
N ASN A 39 -10.59 24.33 -28.68
CA ASN A 39 -9.93 25.63 -28.79
C ASN A 39 -8.42 25.46 -28.63
N SER A 40 -7.69 26.56 -28.48
CA SER A 40 -6.22 26.52 -28.38
C SER A 40 -5.67 25.79 -27.16
N THR A 41 -6.49 25.51 -26.13
CA THR A 41 -6.04 24.94 -24.85
C THR A 41 -6.92 23.81 -24.31
N GLN A 42 -8.11 23.61 -24.87
CA GLN A 42 -9.14 22.74 -24.29
C GLN A 42 -9.87 21.93 -25.36
N ILE A 43 -10.30 20.74 -24.96
CA ILE A 43 -11.26 19.89 -25.66
C ILE A 43 -12.47 19.76 -24.73
N PHE A 44 -13.65 20.20 -25.16
CA PHE A 44 -14.84 20.24 -24.31
C PHE A 44 -15.74 19.02 -24.52
N SER A 45 -16.10 18.39 -23.41
CA SER A 45 -16.99 17.23 -23.30
C SER A 45 -16.70 16.07 -24.27
N PRO A 46 -15.44 15.68 -24.54
CA PRO A 46 -15.18 14.51 -25.36
C PRO A 46 -15.47 13.23 -24.57
N ASN A 47 -16.14 12.27 -25.19
CA ASN A 47 -16.02 10.86 -24.80
C ASN A 47 -14.93 10.23 -25.67
N ILE A 48 -13.93 9.60 -25.06
CA ILE A 48 -12.84 8.94 -25.78
C ILE A 48 -13.06 7.43 -25.70
N TYR A 49 -13.37 6.81 -26.84
CA TYR A 49 -13.52 5.36 -26.97
C TYR A 49 -12.39 4.80 -27.81
N GLY A 50 -11.57 3.92 -27.23
CA GLY A 50 -10.37 3.39 -27.88
C GLY A 50 -9.24 4.42 -28.03
N GLY A 51 -8.22 4.05 -28.81
CA GLY A 51 -7.04 4.89 -29.03
C GLY A 51 -6.04 4.87 -27.87
N THR A 52 -5.14 5.86 -27.86
CA THR A 52 -4.10 6.00 -26.85
C THR A 52 -3.99 7.46 -26.39
N ILE A 53 -3.88 7.68 -25.09
CA ILE A 53 -3.52 8.99 -24.52
C ILE A 53 -2.04 8.92 -24.15
N ALA A 54 -1.26 9.94 -24.55
CA ALA A 54 0.15 10.06 -24.22
C ALA A 54 0.47 11.53 -23.92
N ILE A 55 0.95 11.82 -22.70
CA ILE A 55 1.28 13.17 -22.25
C ILE A 55 2.71 13.17 -21.73
N GLY A 56 3.58 13.94 -22.37
CA GLY A 56 5.02 13.98 -22.07
C GLY A 56 5.87 13.36 -23.18
N SER A 57 7.13 13.08 -22.88
CA SER A 57 8.09 12.54 -23.85
C SER A 57 9.18 11.71 -23.18
N GLY A 58 9.85 10.85 -23.97
CA GLY A 58 10.81 9.89 -23.43
C GLY A 58 10.17 9.03 -22.33
N ASN A 59 10.85 8.89 -21.19
CA ASN A 59 10.33 8.17 -20.03
C ASN A 59 9.52 9.05 -19.05
N ASN A 60 9.53 10.38 -19.22
CA ASN A 60 8.70 11.28 -18.44
C ASN A 60 7.33 11.44 -19.12
N ILE A 61 6.53 10.38 -19.06
CA ILE A 61 5.30 10.26 -19.83
C ILE A 61 4.18 9.59 -19.03
N PHE A 62 2.97 10.12 -19.15
CA PHE A 62 1.71 9.48 -18.76
C PHE A 62 1.10 8.83 -20.00
N LYS A 63 0.67 7.58 -19.90
CA LYS A 63 0.02 6.85 -21.00
C LYS A 63 -1.22 6.09 -20.53
N ALA A 64 -2.23 6.07 -21.39
CA ALA A 64 -3.36 5.14 -21.30
C ALA A 64 -3.54 4.49 -22.68
N ASP A 65 -3.44 3.17 -22.74
CA ASP A 65 -3.59 2.40 -23.97
C ASP A 65 -4.17 1.00 -23.69
N THR A 66 -4.13 0.10 -24.66
CA THR A 66 -4.63 -1.29 -24.56
C THR A 66 -4.01 -2.12 -23.44
N ARG A 67 -2.87 -1.71 -22.87
CA ARG A 67 -2.20 -2.39 -21.76
C ARG A 67 -2.68 -1.89 -20.39
N GLY A 68 -3.25 -0.69 -20.32
CA GLY A 68 -3.75 -0.07 -19.10
C GLY A 68 -3.34 1.40 -18.96
N ILE A 69 -3.24 1.88 -17.71
CA ILE A 69 -2.86 3.26 -17.36
C ILE A 69 -1.49 3.23 -16.68
N TYR A 70 -0.53 4.02 -17.12
CA TYR A 70 0.84 3.99 -16.61
C TYR A 70 1.58 5.32 -16.71
N LEU A 71 2.55 5.52 -15.83
CA LEU A 71 3.32 6.75 -15.67
C LEU A 71 4.79 6.44 -15.37
N GLY A 72 5.69 7.29 -15.87
CA GLY A 72 7.11 7.29 -15.51
C GLY A 72 7.99 6.37 -16.36
N HIS A 73 7.46 5.81 -17.46
CA HIS A 73 8.23 5.16 -18.50
C HIS A 73 7.38 5.01 -19.80
N ASN A 74 8.01 5.03 -20.99
CA ASN A 74 7.28 4.88 -22.27
C ASN A 74 6.72 3.47 -22.52
N ALA A 75 7.43 2.45 -22.03
CA ALA A 75 6.99 1.05 -22.05
C ALA A 75 6.29 0.68 -20.73
N PHE A 76 5.08 0.11 -20.83
CA PHE A 76 4.27 -0.36 -19.70
C PHE A 76 5.05 -1.24 -18.72
N GLU A 77 5.88 -2.17 -19.22
CA GLU A 77 6.62 -3.12 -18.37
C GLU A 77 7.58 -2.44 -17.39
N ASN A 78 8.14 -1.30 -17.76
CA ASN A 78 9.14 -0.59 -16.96
C ASN A 78 8.57 0.62 -16.20
N ALA A 79 7.25 0.88 -16.31
CA ALA A 79 6.64 1.99 -15.60
C ALA A 79 6.56 1.70 -14.09
N ASN A 80 7.00 2.67 -13.28
CA ASN A 80 7.00 2.59 -11.82
C ASN A 80 5.61 2.70 -11.21
N PHE A 81 4.66 3.31 -11.93
CA PHE A 81 3.25 3.35 -11.59
C PHE A 81 2.44 2.84 -12.78
N LYS A 82 1.68 1.76 -12.61
CA LYS A 82 0.85 1.19 -13.66
C LYS A 82 -0.32 0.38 -13.10
N VAL A 83 -1.43 0.39 -13.83
CA VAL A 83 -2.59 -0.45 -13.61
C VAL A 83 -2.88 -1.18 -14.92
N SER A 84 -2.83 -2.50 -14.91
CA SER A 84 -3.20 -3.32 -16.07
C SER A 84 -4.72 -3.44 -16.23
N MET A 85 -5.16 -3.96 -17.37
CA MET A 85 -6.58 -4.15 -17.68
C MET A 85 -7.31 -5.13 -16.74
N ASP A 86 -6.58 -5.99 -16.01
CA ASP A 86 -7.10 -6.86 -14.96
C ASP A 86 -7.18 -6.18 -13.58
N GLY A 87 -6.81 -4.89 -13.49
CA GLY A 87 -6.85 -4.11 -12.25
C GLY A 87 -5.61 -4.23 -11.36
N LYS A 88 -4.56 -4.94 -11.79
CA LYS A 88 -3.34 -5.08 -10.98
C LYS A 88 -2.53 -3.77 -10.96
N LEU A 89 -2.44 -3.16 -9.77
CA LEU A 89 -1.60 -2.00 -9.50
C LEU A 89 -0.15 -2.43 -9.23
N THR A 90 0.80 -1.76 -9.88
CA THR A 90 2.21 -1.73 -9.48
C THR A 90 2.58 -0.28 -9.19
N ALA A 91 3.09 -0.03 -7.98
CA ALA A 91 3.53 1.30 -7.54
C ALA A 91 4.83 1.19 -6.74
N VAL A 92 5.90 1.82 -7.23
CA VAL A 92 7.18 1.92 -6.51
C VAL A 92 7.12 3.13 -5.57
N ASN A 93 7.42 2.93 -4.29
CA ASN A 93 7.34 3.96 -3.23
C ASN A 93 5.95 4.60 -3.08
N GLY A 94 4.89 3.82 -3.29
CA GLY A 94 3.51 4.28 -3.09
C GLY A 94 3.21 4.57 -1.61
N MET A 95 2.52 5.69 -1.35
CA MET A 95 1.95 6.01 -0.05
C MET A 95 0.45 5.69 -0.08
N PHE A 96 -0.01 4.86 0.86
CA PHE A 96 -1.41 4.45 0.97
C PHE A 96 -2.00 4.98 2.28
N SER A 97 -3.27 5.34 2.26
CA SER A 97 -4.07 5.67 3.44
C SER A 97 -5.39 4.92 3.38
N GLY A 98 -6.01 4.66 4.54
CA GLY A 98 -7.26 3.91 4.66
C GLY A 98 -7.07 2.43 5.01
N THR A 99 -8.09 1.63 4.71
CA THR A 99 -8.15 0.20 5.04
C THR A 99 -7.64 -0.66 3.87
N ILE A 100 -6.82 -1.65 4.19
CA ILE A 100 -6.48 -2.75 3.28
C ILE A 100 -7.33 -3.96 3.70
N ASP A 101 -8.30 -4.34 2.87
CA ASP A 101 -9.17 -5.51 3.11
C ASP A 101 -8.77 -6.66 2.19
N GLY A 102 -8.72 -7.88 2.73
CA GLY A 102 -8.49 -9.12 1.95
C GLY A 102 -7.17 -9.22 1.18
N SER A 103 -6.02 -8.86 1.76
CA SER A 103 -4.71 -8.89 1.07
C SER A 103 -3.67 -9.80 1.73
N THR A 104 -2.79 -10.39 0.92
CA THR A 104 -1.52 -10.99 1.38
C THR A 104 -0.40 -9.97 1.20
N ILE A 105 0.36 -9.73 2.28
CA ILE A 105 1.53 -8.86 2.27
C ILE A 105 2.78 -9.75 2.40
N THR A 106 3.70 -9.66 1.43
CA THR A 106 4.94 -10.46 1.41
C THR A 106 6.17 -9.56 1.33
N GLY A 107 7.21 -9.88 2.11
CA GLY A 107 8.53 -9.25 2.03
C GLY A 107 8.65 -7.83 2.62
N GLY A 108 7.56 -7.25 3.13
CA GLY A 108 7.54 -5.91 3.71
C GLY A 108 7.74 -5.86 5.22
N THR A 109 8.02 -4.66 5.73
CA THR A 109 7.93 -4.32 7.16
C THR A 109 6.58 -3.66 7.43
N ILE A 110 5.76 -4.25 8.30
CA ILE A 110 4.50 -3.67 8.79
C ILE A 110 4.76 -3.12 10.19
N ARG A 111 4.47 -1.84 10.42
CA ARG A 111 4.74 -1.18 11.69
C ARG A 111 3.62 -0.23 12.10
N THR A 112 3.38 -0.11 13.40
CA THR A 112 2.37 0.81 13.95
C THR A 112 2.86 2.26 14.04
N ALA A 113 4.17 2.50 14.05
CA ALA A 113 4.78 3.83 14.09
C ALA A 113 6.14 3.86 13.39
N GLY A 114 6.68 5.06 13.18
CA GLY A 114 7.99 5.29 12.55
C GLY A 114 9.19 4.83 13.39
N ALA A 115 10.39 5.07 12.87
CA ALA A 115 11.60 4.92 13.68
C ALA A 115 11.58 5.94 14.83
N ASN A 116 12.10 5.56 16.00
CA ASN A 116 12.11 6.36 17.23
C ASN A 116 10.76 6.55 17.92
N ALA A 117 9.89 5.55 17.84
CA ALA A 117 8.63 5.50 18.58
C ALA A 117 8.40 4.09 19.13
N ASP A 118 7.63 4.01 20.21
CA ASP A 118 7.11 2.72 20.67
C ASP A 118 6.27 2.11 19.54
N ARG A 119 6.62 0.89 19.12
CA ARG A 119 5.98 0.27 17.96
C ARG A 119 5.91 -1.24 18.06
N ILE A 120 4.95 -1.81 17.36
CA ILE A 120 4.93 -3.22 16.98
C ILE A 120 5.38 -3.29 15.53
N GLU A 121 6.23 -4.25 15.21
CA GLU A 121 6.78 -4.48 13.89
C GLU A 121 6.66 -5.96 13.50
N LEU A 122 6.08 -6.23 12.33
CA LEU A 122 6.19 -7.52 11.66
C LEU A 122 7.15 -7.33 10.49
N SER A 123 8.21 -8.14 10.46
CA SER A 123 9.20 -8.10 9.38
C SER A 123 9.73 -9.50 9.10
N ARG A 124 10.75 -9.58 8.24
CA ARG A 124 11.47 -10.84 8.00
C ARG A 124 12.12 -11.43 9.27
N ASN A 125 12.26 -10.62 10.32
CA ASN A 125 12.84 -11.00 11.62
C ASN A 125 11.75 -11.39 12.64
N GLY A 126 10.50 -11.57 12.20
CA GLY A 126 9.37 -11.97 13.04
C GLY A 126 8.52 -10.81 13.58
N PHE A 127 7.81 -11.07 14.68
CA PHE A 127 6.92 -10.11 15.36
C PHE A 127 7.64 -9.51 16.57
N ASN A 128 7.83 -8.19 16.61
CA ASN A 128 8.68 -7.55 17.61
C ASN A 128 8.05 -6.26 18.16
N SER A 129 8.04 -6.12 19.48
CA SER A 129 7.78 -4.84 20.15
C SER A 129 9.07 -4.06 20.37
N TYR A 130 9.05 -2.77 20.09
CA TYR A 130 10.17 -1.86 20.27
C TYR A 130 9.77 -0.65 21.12
N ASN A 131 10.75 -0.11 21.84
CA ASN A 131 10.61 1.18 22.51
C ASN A 131 11.03 2.36 21.59
N LEU A 132 10.87 3.59 22.10
CA LEU A 132 11.26 4.83 21.43
C LEU A 132 12.74 4.94 21.04
N TRP A 133 13.63 4.14 21.63
CA TRP A 133 15.06 4.09 21.26
C TRP A 133 15.37 3.04 20.20
N GLY A 134 14.36 2.32 19.71
CA GLY A 134 14.53 1.27 18.70
C GLY A 134 15.03 -0.06 19.27
N GLU A 135 15.00 -0.23 20.59
CA GLU A 135 15.40 -1.47 21.25
C GLU A 135 14.20 -2.41 21.40
N LYS A 136 14.41 -3.73 21.32
CA LYS A 136 13.35 -4.70 21.63
C LYS A 136 12.86 -4.47 23.07
N ASN A 137 11.56 -4.32 23.23
CA ASN A 137 10.96 -4.01 24.53
C ASN A 137 9.50 -4.50 24.55
N GLY A 138 9.23 -5.57 25.28
CA GLY A 138 7.96 -6.29 25.27
C GLY A 138 8.11 -7.66 24.63
N VAL A 139 7.20 -8.01 23.74
CA VAL A 139 7.12 -9.35 23.12
C VAL A 139 7.96 -9.42 21.84
N SER A 140 8.67 -10.53 21.67
CA SER A 140 9.40 -10.87 20.45
C SER A 140 9.14 -12.34 20.09
N VAL A 141 8.67 -12.56 18.87
CA VAL A 141 8.59 -13.89 18.26
C VAL A 141 9.58 -13.88 17.10
N ASP A 142 10.69 -14.59 17.27
CA ASP A 142 11.74 -14.64 16.27
C ASP A 142 11.31 -15.53 15.08
N SER A 143 11.78 -15.20 13.88
CA SER A 143 11.55 -15.98 12.66
C SER A 143 12.56 -17.12 12.47
N GLY A 144 13.42 -17.37 13.46
CA GLY A 144 14.45 -18.40 13.44
C GLY A 144 13.90 -19.82 13.49
N ASN A 145 14.82 -20.79 13.60
CA ASN A 145 14.54 -22.21 13.44
C ASN A 145 13.68 -22.81 14.58
N PHE A 146 13.58 -22.12 15.70
CA PHE A 146 12.78 -22.54 16.86
C PHE A 146 11.68 -21.52 17.13
N SER A 147 10.47 -22.01 17.37
CA SER A 147 9.37 -21.17 17.84
C SER A 147 9.66 -20.72 19.26
N SER A 148 9.96 -19.44 19.44
CA SER A 148 10.04 -18.81 20.76
C SER A 148 9.08 -17.63 20.88
N LEU A 149 8.56 -17.45 22.09
CA LEU A 149 7.95 -16.23 22.56
C LEU A 149 8.88 -15.66 23.64
N ASP A 150 9.66 -14.67 23.27
CA ASP A 150 10.64 -14.04 24.15
C ASP A 150 10.15 -12.69 24.66
N PHE A 151 10.52 -12.38 25.90
CA PHE A 151 10.26 -11.11 26.53
C PHE A 151 11.57 -10.32 26.61
N TYR A 152 11.51 -9.06 26.18
CA TYR A 152 12.63 -8.14 26.18
C TYR A 152 12.32 -6.90 27.02
N TYR A 153 13.35 -6.30 27.61
CA TYR A 153 13.26 -4.97 28.21
C TYR A 153 14.57 -4.23 27.95
N ARG A 154 14.45 -3.11 27.22
CA ARG A 154 15.57 -2.27 26.76
C ARG A 154 16.66 -3.06 26.04
N GLY A 155 16.27 -3.86 25.05
CA GLY A 155 17.18 -4.67 24.23
C GLY A 155 17.63 -5.98 24.87
N GLU A 156 17.49 -6.11 26.19
CA GLU A 156 17.90 -7.31 26.94
C GLU A 156 16.79 -8.35 27.03
N LYS A 157 17.09 -9.60 26.69
CA LYS A 157 16.17 -10.73 26.87
C LYS A 157 15.98 -11.00 28.37
N ARG A 158 14.73 -11.10 28.81
CA ARG A 158 14.33 -11.38 30.21
C ARG A 158 13.92 -12.83 30.42
N GLY A 159 13.57 -13.53 29.35
CA GLY A 159 13.10 -14.89 29.41
C GLY A 159 12.14 -15.15 28.27
N GLY A 160 11.49 -16.30 28.29
CA GLY A 160 10.52 -16.66 27.27
C GLY A 160 9.99 -18.06 27.43
N LEU A 161 9.07 -18.38 26.52
CA LEU A 161 8.68 -19.75 26.23
C LEU A 161 9.39 -20.17 24.95
N SER A 162 10.13 -21.27 24.98
CA SER A 162 10.83 -21.75 23.79
C SER A 162 10.70 -23.27 23.65
N GLN A 163 10.58 -23.72 22.41
CA GLN A 163 10.73 -25.13 22.09
C GLN A 163 12.21 -25.50 22.25
N ALA A 164 12.45 -26.55 23.04
CA ALA A 164 13.76 -27.12 23.30
C ALA A 164 13.70 -28.61 22.98
N ALA A 165 14.01 -28.97 21.73
CA ALA A 165 13.86 -30.32 21.20
C ALA A 165 12.43 -30.84 21.38
N ALA A 166 12.22 -31.90 22.16
CA ALA A 166 10.88 -32.45 22.43
C ALA A 166 10.09 -31.66 23.49
N ASN A 167 10.70 -30.68 24.17
CA ASN A 167 10.13 -29.99 25.32
C ASN A 167 9.67 -28.57 24.97
N ILE A 168 8.73 -28.05 25.78
CA ILE A 168 8.47 -26.61 25.88
C ILE A 168 9.06 -26.15 27.20
N SER A 169 9.95 -25.17 27.14
CA SER A 169 10.63 -24.63 28.32
C SER A 169 10.10 -23.24 28.65
N LEU A 170 9.89 -22.97 29.94
CA LEU A 170 9.69 -21.63 30.48
C LEU A 170 10.96 -21.24 31.23
N GLN A 171 11.62 -20.18 30.78
CA GLN A 171 12.91 -19.79 31.33
C GLN A 171 12.97 -18.28 31.55
N SER A 172 13.58 -17.90 32.67
CA SER A 172 14.04 -16.54 32.91
C SER A 172 15.54 -16.48 32.66
N THR A 173 16.00 -15.43 31.98
CA THR A 173 17.42 -15.10 31.85
C THR A 173 17.86 -14.07 32.89
N MET A 174 16.91 -13.38 33.53
CA MET A 174 17.16 -12.37 34.54
C MET A 174 16.10 -12.42 35.63
N GLY A 175 16.47 -12.82 36.85
CA GLY A 175 15.55 -12.94 37.98
C GLY A 175 14.74 -14.23 37.98
N ASP A 176 13.71 -14.29 38.83
CA ASP A 176 12.94 -15.51 39.10
C ASP A 176 11.81 -15.74 38.09
N VAL A 177 11.48 -17.01 37.85
CA VAL A 177 10.20 -17.38 37.23
C VAL A 177 9.15 -17.47 38.33
N ILE A 178 8.20 -16.53 38.34
CA ILE A 178 7.10 -16.50 39.31
C ILE A 178 5.86 -17.15 38.69
N VAL A 179 5.47 -18.32 39.19
CA VAL A 179 4.23 -19.01 38.80
C VAL A 179 3.26 -18.97 39.97
N GLN A 180 2.25 -18.10 39.89
CA GLN A 180 1.31 -17.85 40.98
C GLN A 180 -0.14 -17.90 40.51
N ALA A 181 -1.02 -18.35 41.40
CA ALA A 181 -2.46 -18.21 41.27
C ALA A 181 -2.96 -17.05 42.15
N SER A 182 -4.20 -16.61 41.94
CA SER A 182 -4.86 -15.65 42.83
C SER A 182 -5.03 -16.21 44.25
N THR A 183 -5.36 -15.36 45.23
CA THR A 183 -5.47 -15.71 46.66
C THR A 183 -6.34 -16.94 46.97
N TYR A 184 -7.35 -17.22 46.15
CA TYR A 184 -8.24 -18.38 46.30
C TYR A 184 -8.10 -19.39 45.14
N GLY A 185 -7.09 -19.21 44.29
CA GLY A 185 -6.76 -20.10 43.19
C GLY A 185 -5.76 -21.18 43.59
N LYS A 186 -5.40 -22.04 42.63
CA LYS A 186 -4.33 -23.03 42.78
C LYS A 186 -3.46 -23.08 41.53
N THR A 187 -2.15 -23.25 41.72
CA THR A 187 -1.24 -23.67 40.64
C THR A 187 -1.26 -25.20 40.61
N GLN A 188 -1.70 -25.79 39.48
CA GLN A 188 -1.79 -27.23 39.34
C GLN A 188 -0.72 -27.75 38.37
N PHE A 189 0.11 -28.67 38.84
CA PHE A 189 1.00 -29.49 38.01
C PHE A 189 0.39 -30.89 37.87
N ARG A 190 0.50 -31.51 36.69
CA ARG A 190 -0.02 -32.85 36.41
C ARG A 190 1.09 -33.74 35.87
N GLY A 191 0.99 -35.04 36.12
CA GLY A 191 2.05 -36.00 35.81
C GLY A 191 3.18 -35.97 36.83
N THR A 192 4.32 -36.54 36.47
CA THR A 192 5.53 -36.48 37.28
C THR A 192 6.07 -35.05 37.31
N VAL A 193 6.20 -34.49 38.52
CA VAL A 193 6.89 -33.22 38.75
C VAL A 193 8.27 -33.54 39.30
N ASP A 194 9.30 -33.17 38.56
CA ASP A 194 10.69 -33.44 38.92
C ASP A 194 11.29 -32.27 39.70
N PHE A 195 11.73 -32.56 40.92
CA PHE A 195 12.44 -31.64 41.80
C PHE A 195 13.87 -32.12 42.12
N THR A 196 14.40 -33.10 41.39
CA THR A 196 15.69 -33.75 41.65
C THR A 196 16.83 -32.73 41.77
N ASP A 197 16.80 -31.69 40.94
CA ASP A 197 17.81 -30.62 40.92
C ASP A 197 17.32 -29.30 41.60
N ALA A 198 16.28 -29.37 42.44
CA ALA A 198 15.68 -28.19 43.06
C ALA A 198 15.91 -28.12 44.58
N LYS A 199 16.08 -26.89 45.10
CA LYS A 199 15.97 -26.60 46.53
C LYS A 199 14.56 -26.16 46.86
N VAL A 200 13.76 -27.06 47.37
CA VAL A 200 12.34 -26.81 47.63
C VAL A 200 12.09 -26.37 49.08
N LYS A 201 11.29 -25.33 49.28
CA LYS A 201 10.92 -24.80 50.61
C LYS A 201 9.40 -24.71 50.76
N GLY A 202 8.90 -24.96 51.97
CA GLY A 202 7.49 -24.76 52.31
C GLY A 202 6.53 -25.81 51.73
N MET A 203 7.03 -26.93 51.24
CA MET A 203 6.19 -28.04 50.79
C MET A 203 5.84 -28.98 51.95
N THR A 204 4.55 -29.29 52.06
CA THR A 204 4.05 -30.40 52.88
C THR A 204 3.49 -31.46 51.94
N ALA A 205 4.13 -32.62 51.86
CA ALA A 205 3.60 -33.74 51.11
C ALA A 205 2.32 -34.26 51.80
N VAL A 206 1.24 -34.39 51.03
CA VAL A 206 0.01 -35.04 51.47
C VAL A 206 -0.13 -36.32 50.66
N PHE A 207 -0.05 -37.46 51.32
CA PHE A 207 -0.27 -38.76 50.70
C PHE A 207 -1.75 -39.12 50.87
N GLY A 208 -2.39 -39.49 49.75
CA GLY A 208 -3.77 -40.00 49.72
C GLY A 208 -3.80 -41.51 49.66
#